data_AF-A0A7S0TEV3-F1
#
_entry.id   AF-A0A7S0TEV3-F1
#
_cell.length_a   1.000
_cell.length_b   1.000
_cell.length_c   1.000
_cell.angle_alpha   90.00
_cell.angle_beta   90.00
_cell.angle_gamma   90.00
#
_symmetry.space_group_name_H-M   'P 1'
#
loop_
_entity.id
_entity.type
_entity.pdbx_description
1 polymer ?
#
loop_
_entity_poly.entity_id
_entity_poly.type
_entity_poly.pdbx_seq_one_letter_code
_entity_poly.pdbx_strand_id
1 'polypeptide(L)'
;APSGEEMGAIASVRSRLRNVCVVGHIDHGKSSVVDWLVAENGTIPARLAGVVRYMDDHPDEQERGITMRASAVSVVSAQKGEERLTTVVDAPGHVDFASEVGAAARVCEGAVVVVDAVEGIRVQTQAALEVVKAEGLAAVLVVNKVDRLTSAGDASGDAAEGCEKLMRLVELANASCGETVFSFERGNVVIASARHGWAATARQLARAVEAKADRSKLVAALAS
;
A
#
# COMPACT_ATOMS: atom_id res chain seq x y z
N ALA A 1 14.63 2.18 13.97
CA ALA A 1 14.43 3.43 13.23
C ALA A 1 15.77 3.94 12.71
N PRO A 2 15.83 4.49 11.49
CA PRO A 2 17.01 5.20 10.99
C PRO A 2 17.32 6.39 11.89
N SER A 3 18.61 6.71 12.03
CA SER A 3 19.05 7.88 12.81
C SER A 3 18.73 9.18 12.07
N GLY A 4 18.55 10.27 12.82
CA GLY A 4 18.30 11.59 12.23
C GLY A 4 19.44 12.06 11.31
N GLU A 5 20.68 11.66 11.60
CA GLU A 5 21.84 11.97 10.75
C GLU A 5 21.80 11.23 9.41
N GLU A 6 21.44 9.95 9.41
CA GLU A 6 21.26 9.16 8.17
C GLU A 6 20.14 9.75 7.29
N MET A 7 19.01 10.09 7.90
CA MET A 7 17.90 10.73 7.18
C MET A 7 18.33 12.09 6.61
N GLY A 8 19.09 12.89 7.36
CA GLY A 8 19.65 14.16 6.88
C GLY A 8 20.60 13.98 5.71
N ALA A 9 21.46 12.96 5.75
CA ALA A 9 22.37 12.64 4.66
C ALA A 9 21.62 12.25 3.37
N ILE A 10 20.58 11.41 3.47
CA ILE A 10 19.74 11.05 2.32
C ILE A 10 18.99 12.27 1.79
N ALA A 11 18.43 13.09 2.68
CA ALA A 11 17.65 14.28 2.34
C ALA A 11 18.48 15.37 1.63
N SER A 12 19.80 15.39 1.82
CA SER A 12 20.70 16.30 1.10
C SER A 12 20.69 16.09 -0.42
N VAL A 13 20.29 14.89 -0.89
CA VAL A 13 20.23 14.55 -2.30
C VAL A 13 18.78 14.58 -2.78
N ARG A 14 18.39 15.67 -3.46
CA ARG A 14 17.00 15.88 -3.92
C ARG A 14 16.41 14.71 -4.72
N SER A 15 17.20 14.03 -5.55
CA SER A 15 16.73 12.90 -6.36
C SER A 15 16.34 11.65 -5.54
N ARG A 16 16.71 11.60 -4.25
CA ARG A 16 16.39 10.52 -3.30
C ARG A 16 15.14 10.79 -2.47
N LEU A 17 14.56 11.98 -2.57
CA LEU A 17 13.33 12.37 -1.88
C LEU A 17 12.12 11.96 -2.70
N ARG A 18 11.10 11.38 -2.06
CA ARG A 18 9.80 11.10 -2.66
C ARG A 18 8.69 11.46 -1.71
N ASN A 19 7.62 12.04 -2.21
CA ASN A 19 6.39 12.26 -1.45
C ASN A 19 5.27 11.42 -2.05
N VAL A 20 4.61 10.63 -1.21
CA VAL A 20 3.47 9.80 -1.63
C VAL A 20 2.30 10.00 -0.68
N CYS A 21 1.08 10.11 -1.21
CA CYS A 21 -0.12 10.13 -0.39
C CYS A 21 -0.78 8.74 -0.36
N VAL A 22 -1.45 8.40 0.74
CA VAL A 22 -2.26 7.19 0.86
C VAL A 22 -3.72 7.58 0.83
N VAL A 23 -4.46 7.04 -0.14
CA VAL A 23 -5.84 7.44 -0.44
C VAL A 23 -6.73 6.20 -0.63
N GLY A 24 -8.04 6.36 -0.46
CA GLY A 24 -9.01 5.28 -0.57
C GLY A 24 -10.18 5.41 0.41
N HIS A 25 -11.16 4.51 0.30
CA HIS A 25 -12.37 4.53 1.11
C HIS A 25 -12.09 4.34 2.62
N ILE A 26 -13.05 4.76 3.44
CA ILE A 26 -13.04 4.51 4.89
C ILE A 26 -12.95 2.98 5.11
N ASP A 27 -12.26 2.56 6.16
CA ASP A 27 -12.13 1.16 6.56
C ASP A 27 -11.48 0.20 5.54
N HIS A 28 -10.93 0.70 4.42
CA HIS A 28 -10.14 -0.12 3.49
C HIS A 28 -8.73 -0.43 4.00
N GLY A 29 -8.36 0.15 5.15
CA GLY A 29 -7.11 -0.15 5.87
C GLY A 29 -5.92 0.71 5.46
N LYS A 30 -6.15 1.96 5.05
CA LYS A 30 -5.08 2.95 4.75
C LYS A 30 -4.08 3.08 5.90
N SER A 31 -4.55 3.49 7.07
CA SER A 31 -3.70 3.69 8.26
C SER A 31 -3.02 2.39 8.69
N SER A 32 -3.67 1.23 8.52
CA SER A 32 -3.04 -0.07 8.77
C SER A 32 -1.90 -0.37 7.81
N VAL A 33 -2.02 -0.02 6.53
CA VAL A 33 -0.93 -0.14 5.55
C VAL A 33 0.23 0.79 5.93
N VAL A 34 -0.07 2.02 6.35
CA VAL A 34 0.98 2.96 6.74
C VAL A 34 1.69 2.51 8.02
N ASP A 35 0.96 2.01 9.00
CA ASP A 35 1.54 1.42 10.22
C ASP A 35 2.56 0.32 9.91
N TRP A 36 2.29 -0.53 8.91
CA TRP A 36 3.24 -1.55 8.48
C TRP A 36 4.51 -0.97 7.87
N LEU A 37 4.41 0.11 7.10
CA LEU A 37 5.59 0.82 6.57
C LEU A 37 6.43 1.41 7.71
N VAL A 38 5.78 1.99 8.72
CA VAL A 38 6.42 2.55 9.91
C VAL A 38 7.07 1.47 10.77
N ALA A 39 6.42 0.30 10.89
CA ALA A 39 6.94 -0.85 11.62
C ALA A 39 8.15 -1.49 10.93
N GLU A 40 8.12 -1.63 9.60
CA GLU A 40 9.25 -2.14 8.80
C GLU A 40 10.48 -1.22 8.93
N ASN A 41 10.25 0.10 9.08
CA ASN A 41 11.32 1.05 9.35
C ASN A 41 11.84 1.01 10.81
N GLY A 42 11.22 0.19 11.66
CA GLY A 42 11.61 -0.02 13.05
C GLY A 42 11.28 1.15 13.97
N THR A 43 10.28 1.96 13.62
CA THR A 43 9.76 3.06 14.47
C THR A 43 8.79 2.53 15.51
N ILE A 44 7.96 1.55 15.14
CA ILE A 44 7.10 0.81 16.06
C ILE A 44 7.38 -0.70 15.98
N PRO A 45 7.15 -1.48 17.06
CA PRO A 45 7.19 -2.93 16.99
C PRO A 45 6.14 -3.49 16.01
N ALA A 46 6.50 -4.50 15.21
CA ALA A 46 5.59 -5.12 14.23
C ALA A 46 4.25 -5.61 14.84
N ARG A 47 4.25 -6.04 16.11
CA ARG A 47 3.03 -6.45 16.82
C ARG A 47 2.00 -5.32 17.04
N LEU A 48 2.44 -4.07 16.93
CA LEU A 48 1.60 -2.88 17.09
C LEU A 48 1.11 -2.33 15.73
N ALA A 49 1.65 -2.84 14.62
CA ALA A 49 1.28 -2.40 13.28
C ALA A 49 -0.19 -2.73 12.97
N GLY A 50 -0.97 -1.72 12.57
CA GLY A 50 -2.39 -1.84 12.25
C GLY A 50 -3.30 -1.80 13.46
N VAL A 51 -2.75 -1.71 14.68
CA VAL A 51 -3.50 -1.58 15.94
C VAL A 51 -3.40 -0.16 16.47
N VAL A 52 -2.21 0.42 16.46
CA VAL A 52 -1.96 1.73 17.09
C VAL A 52 -2.45 2.89 16.21
N ARG A 53 -2.47 2.71 14.88
CA ARG A 53 -2.79 3.78 13.93
C ARG A 53 -1.89 4.98 14.21
N TYR A 54 -0.59 4.78 14.02
CA TYR A 54 0.49 5.65 14.48
C TYR A 54 0.32 7.12 14.06
N MET A 55 -0.33 7.37 12.93
CA MET A 55 -0.52 8.72 12.37
C MET A 55 -1.79 9.42 12.86
N ASP A 56 -2.70 8.69 13.51
CA ASP A 56 -3.93 9.22 14.11
C ASP A 56 -3.62 9.60 15.56
N ASP A 57 -2.87 10.68 15.79
CA ASP A 57 -2.40 11.07 17.13
C ASP A 57 -3.44 11.85 17.95
N HIS A 58 -4.50 12.35 17.30
CA HIS A 58 -5.52 13.14 17.95
C HIS A 58 -6.50 12.26 18.74
N PRO A 59 -6.89 12.63 19.98
CA PRO A 59 -7.81 11.84 20.81
C PRO A 59 -9.12 11.47 20.10
N ASP A 60 -9.70 12.44 19.39
CA ASP A 60 -10.94 12.22 18.61
C ASP A 60 -10.77 11.20 17.46
N GLU A 61 -9.58 11.09 16.86
CA GLU A 61 -9.30 10.12 15.79
C GLU A 61 -9.19 8.71 16.37
N GLN A 62 -8.53 8.58 17.53
CA GLN A 62 -8.41 7.33 18.28
C GLN A 62 -9.78 6.85 18.79
N GLU A 63 -10.62 7.76 19.30
CA GLU A 63 -11.97 7.44 19.75
C GLU A 63 -12.86 6.96 18.60
N ARG A 64 -12.79 7.62 17.45
CA ARG A 64 -13.65 7.30 16.29
C ARG A 64 -13.10 6.21 15.39
N GLY A 65 -11.82 5.87 15.49
CA GLY A 65 -11.15 4.91 14.62
C GLY A 65 -11.06 5.36 13.15
N ILE A 66 -11.06 6.68 12.89
CA ILE A 66 -10.96 7.26 11.55
C ILE A 66 -9.91 8.38 11.53
N THR A 67 -9.17 8.46 10.43
CA THR A 67 -8.28 9.59 10.14
C THR A 67 -9.13 10.80 9.73
N MET A 68 -8.93 11.91 10.43
CA MET A 68 -9.63 13.17 10.21
C MET A 68 -8.70 14.26 9.69
N ARG A 69 -7.39 14.18 9.98
CA ARG A 69 -6.37 15.13 9.51
C ARG A 69 -5.29 14.43 8.70
N ALA A 70 -4.73 15.15 7.73
CA ALA A 70 -3.58 14.66 7.00
C ALA A 70 -2.32 14.71 7.89
N SER A 71 -1.74 13.55 8.15
CA SER A 71 -0.48 13.39 8.88
C SER A 71 0.60 12.90 7.92
N ALA A 72 1.88 13.10 8.27
CA ALA A 72 2.99 12.64 7.44
C ALA A 72 4.07 11.91 8.27
N VAL A 73 4.64 10.84 7.69
CA VAL A 73 5.76 10.11 8.27
C VAL A 73 6.79 9.80 7.20
N SER A 74 8.07 9.95 7.51
CA SER A 74 9.15 9.61 6.59
C SER A 74 9.68 8.20 6.87
N VAL A 75 9.77 7.40 5.82
CA VAL A 75 10.35 6.06 5.85
C VAL A 75 11.55 5.98 4.93
N VAL A 76 12.60 5.29 5.39
CA VAL A 76 13.79 5.02 4.57
C VAL A 76 13.64 3.67 3.90
N SER A 77 13.79 3.63 2.58
CA SER A 77 13.78 2.39 1.82
C SER A 77 15.04 2.28 0.97
N ALA A 78 15.64 1.09 0.93
CA ALA A 78 16.77 0.80 0.06
C ALA A 78 16.29 0.00 -1.14
N GLN A 79 16.44 0.56 -2.35
CA GLN A 79 16.22 -0.19 -3.59
C GLN A 79 17.50 -0.24 -4.41
N LYS A 80 17.92 -1.45 -4.79
CA LYS A 80 19.11 -1.70 -5.61
C LYS A 80 20.40 -1.04 -5.07
N GLY A 81 20.54 -0.98 -3.75
CA GLY A 81 21.69 -0.37 -3.08
C GLY A 81 21.64 1.15 -2.95
N GLU A 82 20.55 1.79 -3.40
CA GLU A 82 20.32 3.22 -3.21
C GLU A 82 19.22 3.45 -2.17
N GLU A 83 19.58 4.17 -1.11
CA GLU A 83 18.64 4.63 -0.09
C GLU A 83 17.81 5.80 -0.61
N ARG A 84 16.52 5.77 -0.31
CA ARG A 84 15.55 6.80 -0.62
C ARG A 84 14.76 7.13 0.63
N LEU A 85 14.47 8.41 0.79
CA LEU A 85 13.61 8.92 1.85
C LEU A 85 12.23 9.20 1.24
N THR A 86 11.26 8.41 1.66
CA THR A 86 9.88 8.53 1.19
C THR A 86 9.04 9.10 2.32
N THR A 87 8.47 10.29 2.11
CA THR A 87 7.45 10.85 3.00
C THR A 87 6.08 10.34 2.58
N VAL A 88 5.43 9.63 3.49
CA VAL A 88 4.09 9.09 3.34
C VAL A 88 3.11 10.02 4.03
N VAL A 89 2.17 10.57 3.27
CA VAL A 89 1.07 11.39 3.78
C VAL A 89 -0.18 10.52 3.88
N ASP A 90 -0.67 10.26 5.09
CA ASP A 90 -1.93 9.53 5.28
C ASP A 90 -3.09 10.53 5.15
N ALA A 91 -3.92 10.36 4.13
CA ALA A 91 -5.04 11.25 3.85
C ALA A 91 -6.35 10.62 4.35
N PRO A 92 -7.26 11.44 4.90
CA PRO A 92 -8.52 10.95 5.43
C PRO A 92 -9.39 10.33 4.32
N GLY A 93 -10.09 9.24 4.64
CA GLY A 93 -10.98 8.54 3.70
C GLY A 93 -12.44 8.97 3.75
N HIS A 94 -12.80 9.83 4.71
CA HIS A 94 -14.18 10.23 4.93
C HIS A 94 -14.58 11.34 3.95
N VAL A 95 -15.83 11.32 3.49
CA VAL A 95 -16.35 12.28 2.50
C VAL A 95 -16.24 13.73 3.00
N ASP A 96 -16.47 13.94 4.30
CA ASP A 96 -16.37 15.25 4.95
C ASP A 96 -14.96 15.87 4.89
N PHE A 97 -13.92 15.09 4.57
CA PHE A 97 -12.53 15.56 4.51
C PHE A 97 -11.93 15.48 3.10
N ALA A 98 -12.76 15.52 2.05
CA ALA A 98 -12.31 15.49 0.67
C ALA A 98 -11.30 16.60 0.31
N SER A 99 -11.39 17.77 0.97
CA SER A 99 -10.42 18.87 0.78
C SER A 99 -9.01 18.49 1.21
N GLU A 100 -8.86 17.68 2.25
CA GLU A 100 -7.56 17.18 2.74
C GLU A 100 -6.95 16.20 1.74
N VAL A 101 -7.76 15.35 1.10
CA VAL A 101 -7.29 14.43 0.05
C VAL A 101 -6.67 15.20 -1.11
N GLY A 102 -7.34 16.27 -1.57
CA GLY A 102 -6.81 17.15 -2.62
C GLY A 102 -5.54 17.88 -2.20
N ALA A 103 -5.47 18.36 -0.95
CA ALA A 103 -4.28 19.02 -0.42
C ALA A 103 -3.09 18.05 -0.34
N ALA A 104 -3.31 16.83 0.15
CA ALA A 104 -2.30 15.77 0.22
C ALA A 104 -1.80 15.37 -1.17
N ALA A 105 -2.70 15.25 -2.15
CA ALA A 105 -2.35 14.92 -3.52
C ALA A 105 -1.41 15.97 -4.15
N ARG A 106 -1.67 17.27 -3.94
CA ARG A 106 -0.88 18.37 -4.52
C ARG A 106 0.56 18.48 -4.01
N VAL A 107 0.83 17.96 -2.82
CA VAL A 107 2.19 17.95 -2.23
C VAL A 107 2.96 16.67 -2.51
N CYS A 108 2.33 15.70 -3.19
CA CYS A 108 2.89 14.40 -3.48
C CYS A 108 3.24 14.24 -4.97
N GLU A 109 4.16 13.33 -5.26
CA GLU A 109 4.56 12.93 -6.62
C GLU A 109 3.91 11.60 -7.02
N GLY A 110 3.39 10.86 -6.04
CA GLY A 110 2.70 9.61 -6.24
C GLY A 110 1.59 9.35 -5.23
N ALA A 111 0.79 8.34 -5.51
CA ALA A 111 -0.34 7.94 -4.68
C ALA A 111 -0.38 6.43 -4.49
N VAL A 112 -0.65 6.00 -3.26
CA VAL A 112 -0.97 4.63 -2.88
C VAL A 112 -2.48 4.55 -2.70
N VAL A 113 -3.15 3.93 -3.66
CA VAL A 113 -4.61 3.77 -3.65
C VAL A 113 -4.94 2.45 -2.98
N VAL A 114 -5.53 2.50 -1.79
CA VAL A 114 -5.87 1.31 -1.00
C VAL A 114 -7.34 0.94 -1.23
N VAL A 115 -7.59 -0.33 -1.58
CA VAL A 115 -8.91 -0.87 -1.88
C VAL A 115 -9.13 -2.18 -1.15
N ASP A 116 -10.28 -2.37 -0.52
CA ASP A 116 -10.67 -3.65 0.07
C ASP A 116 -11.01 -4.68 -1.03
N ALA A 117 -10.41 -5.86 -0.97
CA ALA A 117 -10.59 -6.93 -1.93
C ALA A 117 -12.03 -7.46 -2.03
N VAL A 118 -12.81 -7.36 -0.96
CA VAL A 118 -14.20 -7.83 -0.88
C VAL A 118 -15.17 -6.73 -1.25
N GLU A 119 -14.99 -5.51 -0.74
CA GLU A 119 -15.91 -4.40 -1.04
C GLU A 119 -15.67 -3.78 -2.41
N GLY A 120 -14.42 -3.81 -2.87
CA GLY A 120 -14.00 -3.25 -4.14
C GLY A 120 -14.02 -1.72 -4.20
N ILE A 121 -14.17 -1.18 -5.41
CA ILE A 121 -14.13 0.26 -5.67
C ILE A 121 -15.41 0.93 -5.16
N ARG A 122 -15.28 1.88 -4.24
CA ARG A 122 -16.38 2.68 -3.67
C ARG A 122 -16.30 4.14 -4.11
N VAL A 123 -17.31 4.95 -3.76
CA VAL A 123 -17.42 6.36 -4.16
C VAL A 123 -16.18 7.19 -3.77
N GLN A 124 -15.68 7.06 -2.53
CA GLN A 124 -14.45 7.77 -2.14
C GLN A 124 -13.20 7.26 -2.88
N THR A 125 -13.13 5.98 -3.23
CA THR A 125 -12.03 5.46 -4.04
C THR A 125 -12.08 6.04 -5.46
N GLN A 126 -13.27 6.17 -6.05
CA GLN A 126 -13.45 6.81 -7.36
C GLN A 126 -13.02 8.27 -7.31
N ALA A 127 -13.51 9.04 -6.34
CA ALA A 127 -13.11 10.43 -6.16
C ALA A 127 -11.59 10.59 -5.94
N ALA A 128 -10.98 9.69 -5.16
CA ALA A 128 -9.52 9.69 -4.97
C ALA A 128 -8.77 9.41 -6.29
N LEU A 129 -9.23 8.45 -7.09
CA LEU A 129 -8.63 8.14 -8.40
C LEU A 129 -8.75 9.32 -9.38
N GLU A 130 -9.87 10.04 -9.36
CA GLU A 130 -10.06 11.26 -10.15
C GLU A 130 -9.08 12.35 -9.73
N VAL A 131 -8.87 12.56 -8.42
CA VAL A 131 -7.88 13.54 -7.90
C VAL A 131 -6.46 13.13 -8.29
N VAL A 132 -6.09 11.86 -8.10
CA VAL A 132 -4.79 11.30 -8.48
C VAL A 132 -4.49 11.54 -9.96
N LYS A 133 -5.51 11.35 -10.81
CA LYS A 133 -5.42 11.63 -12.25
C LYS A 133 -5.31 13.13 -12.54
N ALA A 134 -6.16 13.95 -11.93
CA ALA A 134 -6.18 15.39 -12.16
C ALA A 134 -4.84 16.05 -11.80
N GLU A 135 -4.19 15.56 -10.75
CA GLU A 135 -2.87 16.04 -10.29
C GLU A 135 -1.69 15.31 -10.97
N GLY A 136 -1.96 14.35 -11.87
CA GLY A 136 -0.92 13.67 -12.67
C GLY A 136 0.03 12.77 -11.86
N LEU A 137 -0.44 12.19 -10.75
CA LEU A 137 0.39 11.43 -9.81
C LEU A 137 0.71 10.02 -10.31
N ALA A 138 1.93 9.55 -10.01
CA ALA A 138 2.27 8.14 -10.22
C ALA A 138 1.53 7.24 -9.21
N ALA A 139 0.67 6.34 -9.66
CA ALA A 139 -0.20 5.57 -8.78
C ALA A 139 0.19 4.08 -8.64
N VAL A 140 0.09 3.58 -7.42
CA VAL A 140 0.15 2.15 -7.06
C VAL A 140 -1.17 1.74 -6.43
N LEU A 141 -1.76 0.65 -6.91
CA LEU A 141 -2.98 0.08 -6.33
C LEU A 141 -2.60 -0.99 -5.31
N VAL A 142 -3.08 -0.84 -4.07
CA VAL A 142 -2.95 -1.82 -2.99
C VAL A 142 -4.31 -2.45 -2.76
N VAL A 143 -4.45 -3.71 -3.16
CA VAL A 143 -5.64 -4.52 -2.89
C VAL A 143 -5.46 -5.20 -1.54
N ASN A 144 -6.09 -4.65 -0.51
CA ASN A 144 -5.98 -5.06 0.88
C ASN A 144 -7.08 -6.04 1.30
N LYS A 145 -6.88 -6.73 2.42
CA LYS A 145 -7.82 -7.72 3.00
C LYS A 145 -8.08 -8.94 2.11
N VAL A 146 -7.09 -9.36 1.33
CA VAL A 146 -7.23 -10.57 0.49
C VAL A 146 -7.39 -11.85 1.29
N ASP A 147 -7.04 -11.86 2.58
CA ASP A 147 -7.36 -12.95 3.52
C ASP A 147 -8.85 -13.24 3.63
N ARG A 148 -9.69 -12.23 3.33
CA ARG A 148 -11.15 -12.38 3.32
C ARG A 148 -11.67 -13.03 2.02
N LEU A 149 -10.87 -13.05 0.95
CA LEU A 149 -11.25 -13.75 -0.29
C LEU A 149 -11.18 -15.27 -0.14
N THR A 150 -10.31 -15.77 0.75
CA THR A 150 -10.08 -17.20 0.97
C THR A 150 -10.80 -17.76 2.21
N SER A 151 -11.39 -16.90 3.06
CA SER A 151 -11.99 -17.27 4.35
C SER A 151 -13.49 -17.61 4.30
N ALA A 152 -14.11 -17.76 3.13
CA ALA A 152 -15.41 -18.42 3.05
C ALA A 152 -15.17 -19.92 3.24
N GLY A 153 -15.80 -20.53 4.25
CA GLY A 153 -15.50 -21.84 4.84
C GLY A 153 -15.62 -23.09 3.95
N ASP A 154 -15.50 -22.93 2.64
CA ASP A 154 -15.39 -24.02 1.71
C ASP A 154 -13.92 -24.19 1.36
N ALA A 155 -13.34 -25.35 1.70
CA ALA A 155 -12.00 -25.77 1.25
C ALA A 155 -11.89 -25.93 -0.29
N SER A 156 -12.86 -25.38 -1.02
CA SER A 156 -13.05 -25.32 -2.45
C SER A 156 -13.40 -23.89 -2.92
N GLY A 157 -13.08 -22.85 -2.14
CA GLY A 157 -12.98 -21.49 -2.66
C GLY A 157 -11.87 -21.46 -3.72
N ASP A 158 -12.26 -21.56 -4.99
CA ASP A 158 -11.33 -21.77 -6.08
C ASP A 158 -10.34 -20.61 -6.13
N ALA A 159 -9.04 -20.89 -6.04
CA ALA A 159 -8.02 -19.85 -6.20
C ALA A 159 -8.22 -19.09 -7.53
N ALA A 160 -8.82 -19.76 -8.52
CA ALA A 160 -9.27 -19.13 -9.76
C ALA A 160 -10.31 -18.02 -9.53
N GLU A 161 -11.32 -18.22 -8.68
CA GLU A 161 -12.34 -17.21 -8.36
C GLU A 161 -11.72 -15.99 -7.66
N GLY A 162 -10.78 -16.23 -6.73
CA GLY A 162 -10.02 -15.16 -6.08
C GLY A 162 -9.22 -14.33 -7.09
N CYS A 163 -8.53 -15.00 -8.02
CA CYS A 163 -7.80 -14.34 -9.10
C CYS A 163 -8.73 -13.54 -10.03
N GLU A 164 -9.88 -14.10 -10.41
CA GLU A 164 -10.87 -13.42 -11.26
C GLU A 164 -11.39 -12.14 -10.59
N LYS A 165 -11.71 -12.20 -9.28
CA LYS A 165 -12.11 -11.03 -8.50
C LYS A 165 -11.02 -9.95 -8.47
N LEU A 166 -9.77 -10.34 -8.29
CA LEU A 166 -8.64 -9.40 -8.30
C LEU A 166 -8.44 -8.75 -9.66
N MET A 167 -8.52 -9.52 -10.75
CA MET A 167 -8.42 -9.02 -12.12
C MET A 167 -9.55 -8.01 -12.41
N ARG A 168 -10.79 -8.37 -12.08
CA ARG A 168 -11.94 -7.48 -12.21
C ARG A 168 -11.79 -6.19 -11.40
N LEU A 169 -11.20 -6.26 -10.22
CA LEU A 169 -10.93 -5.08 -9.40
C LEU A 169 -9.96 -4.11 -10.06
N VAL A 170 -8.88 -4.63 -10.65
CA VAL A 170 -7.91 -3.82 -11.41
C VAL A 170 -8.58 -3.18 -12.63
N GLU A 171 -9.43 -3.92 -13.33
CA GLU A 171 -10.20 -3.38 -14.46
C GLU A 171 -11.14 -2.25 -14.03
N LEU A 172 -11.86 -2.40 -12.92
CA LEU A 172 -12.74 -1.35 -12.38
C LEU A 172 -11.97 -0.10 -11.93
N ALA A 173 -10.78 -0.29 -11.34
CA ALA A 173 -9.91 0.83 -10.98
C ALA A 173 -9.44 1.58 -12.25
N ASN A 174 -9.00 0.87 -13.28
CA ASN A 174 -8.62 1.46 -14.57
C ASN A 174 -9.79 2.15 -15.27
N ALA A 175 -10.98 1.57 -15.23
CA ALA A 175 -12.19 2.18 -15.77
C ALA A 175 -12.51 3.52 -15.08
N SER A 176 -12.27 3.62 -13.76
CA SER A 176 -12.43 4.87 -13.02
C SER A 176 -11.40 5.93 -13.44
N CYS A 177 -10.21 5.53 -13.84
CA CYS A 177 -9.21 6.43 -14.41
C CYS A 177 -9.50 6.78 -15.89
N GLY A 178 -10.30 5.99 -16.60
CA GLY A 178 -10.50 6.10 -18.05
C GLY A 178 -9.30 5.71 -18.90
N GLU A 179 -8.27 5.10 -18.30
CA GLU A 179 -7.07 4.60 -18.96
C GLU A 179 -6.43 3.45 -18.16
N THR A 180 -5.56 2.68 -18.81
CA THR A 180 -4.85 1.58 -18.14
C THR A 180 -3.68 2.11 -17.33
N VAL A 181 -3.95 2.45 -16.06
CA VAL A 181 -2.94 2.88 -15.09
C VAL A 181 -2.32 1.66 -14.38
N PHE A 182 -3.16 0.77 -13.86
CA PHE A 182 -2.79 -0.34 -12.98
C PHE A 182 -2.65 -1.67 -13.75
N SER A 183 -1.56 -2.39 -13.51
CA SER A 183 -1.34 -3.72 -14.07
C SER A 183 -0.38 -4.55 -13.20
N PHE A 184 -0.73 -5.83 -13.01
CA PHE A 184 0.16 -6.79 -12.34
C PHE A 184 1.51 -6.93 -13.06
N GLU A 185 1.52 -6.86 -14.39
CA GLU A 185 2.73 -6.97 -15.21
C GLU A 185 3.65 -5.77 -15.02
N ARG A 186 3.08 -4.56 -14.90
CA ARG A 186 3.82 -3.32 -14.62
C ARG A 186 4.37 -3.28 -13.20
N GLY A 187 3.84 -4.11 -12.30
CA GLY A 187 4.28 -4.20 -10.91
C GLY A 187 3.76 -3.06 -10.03
N ASN A 188 2.75 -2.32 -10.49
CA ASN A 188 2.08 -1.25 -9.72
C ASN A 188 0.73 -1.70 -9.12
N VAL A 189 0.52 -3.02 -9.04
CA VAL A 189 -0.55 -3.64 -8.26
C VAL A 189 0.09 -4.50 -7.17
N VAL A 190 -0.27 -4.22 -5.93
CA VAL A 190 0.18 -4.91 -4.73
C VAL A 190 -1.03 -5.59 -4.11
N ILE A 191 -0.85 -6.86 -3.75
CA ILE A 191 -1.82 -7.63 -2.99
C ILE A 191 -1.37 -7.65 -1.54
N ALA A 192 -2.25 -7.33 -0.60
CA ALA A 192 -1.89 -7.20 0.80
C ALA A 192 -2.94 -7.78 1.75
N SER A 193 -2.46 -8.26 2.89
CA SER A 193 -3.25 -8.44 4.09
C SER A 193 -2.57 -7.69 5.23
N ALA A 194 -3.01 -6.45 5.46
CA ALA A 194 -2.53 -5.66 6.60
C ALA A 194 -2.85 -6.34 7.94
N ARG A 195 -3.91 -7.17 8.00
CA ARG A 195 -4.23 -7.96 9.19
C ARG A 195 -3.15 -9.00 9.52
N HIS A 196 -2.59 -9.64 8.50
CA HIS A 196 -1.58 -10.69 8.66
C HIS A 196 -0.14 -10.21 8.41
N GLY A 197 0.05 -8.92 8.15
CA GLY A 197 1.38 -8.30 8.05
C GLY A 197 2.18 -8.69 6.82
N TRP A 198 1.51 -8.89 5.68
CA TRP A 198 2.20 -9.17 4.43
C TRP A 198 1.60 -8.39 3.25
N ALA A 199 2.47 -8.02 2.32
CA ALA A 199 2.12 -7.44 1.03
C ALA A 199 3.10 -7.97 -0.03
N ALA A 200 2.60 -8.22 -1.23
CA ALA A 200 3.41 -8.73 -2.34
C ALA A 200 2.87 -8.27 -3.69
N THR A 201 3.80 -8.01 -4.61
CA THR A 201 3.50 -7.88 -6.04
C THR A 201 3.49 -9.25 -6.72
N ALA A 202 2.79 -9.36 -7.86
CA ALA A 202 2.82 -10.57 -8.68
C ALA A 202 4.26 -10.99 -9.06
N ARG A 203 5.14 -10.01 -9.31
CA ARG A 203 6.56 -10.27 -9.61
C ARG A 203 7.33 -10.87 -8.42
N GLN A 204 7.06 -10.41 -7.19
CA GLN A 204 7.69 -10.97 -5.99
C GLN A 204 7.21 -12.41 -5.75
N LEU A 205 5.92 -12.68 -5.96
CA LEU A 205 5.36 -14.03 -5.86
C LEU A 205 5.97 -14.97 -6.91
N ALA A 206 6.05 -14.54 -8.17
CA ALA A 206 6.67 -15.33 -9.24
C ALA A 206 8.12 -15.71 -8.90
N ARG A 207 8.94 -14.73 -8.47
CA ARG A 207 10.32 -14.96 -8.02
C ARG A 207 10.40 -15.93 -6.84
N ALA A 208 9.50 -15.83 -5.88
CA ALA A 208 9.47 -16.73 -4.72
C ALA A 208 9.12 -18.16 -5.11
N VAL A 209 8.21 -18.35 -6.08
CA VAL A 209 7.85 -19.67 -6.62
C VAL A 209 9.03 -20.27 -7.38
N GLU A 210 9.65 -19.50 -8.28
CA GLU A 210 10.84 -19.94 -9.04
C GLU A 210 11.98 -20.37 -8.11
N ALA A 211 12.28 -19.56 -7.10
CA ALA A 211 13.33 -19.87 -6.11
C ALA A 211 13.03 -21.16 -5.32
N LYS A 212 11.75 -21.48 -5.07
CA LYS A 212 11.34 -22.73 -4.42
C LYS A 212 11.34 -23.92 -5.39
N ALA A 213 11.00 -23.72 -6.66
CA ALA A 213 11.01 -24.77 -7.67
C ALA A 213 12.43 -25.26 -7.99
N ASP A 214 13.43 -24.37 -7.90
CA ASP A 214 14.85 -24.71 -8.08
C ASP A 214 15.50 -25.39 -6.85
N ARG A 215 14.75 -25.72 -5.78
CA ARG A 215 15.29 -26.50 -4.65
C ARG A 215 15.88 -27.84 -5.07
N SER A 216 15.38 -28.45 -6.14
CA SER A 216 15.91 -29.69 -6.75
C SER A 216 17.35 -29.54 -7.24
N LYS A 217 17.72 -28.36 -7.77
CA LYS A 217 19.09 -28.04 -8.20
C LYS A 217 19.96 -27.56 -7.05
N LEU A 218 19.37 -26.96 -6.02
CA LEU A 218 20.07 -26.48 -4.82
C LEU A 218 20.58 -27.65 -3.95
N VAL A 219 19.82 -28.74 -3.85
CA VAL A 219 20.27 -29.99 -3.20
C VAL A 219 21.34 -30.70 -4.04
N ALA A 220 21.21 -30.69 -5.38
CA ALA A 220 22.23 -31.26 -6.26
C ALA A 220 23.56 -30.47 -6.21
N ALA A 221 23.51 -29.14 -6.14
CA ALA A 221 24.68 -28.26 -6.06
C ALA A 221 25.33 -28.18 -4.67
N LEU A 222 24.64 -28.63 -3.61
CA LEU A 222 25.23 -28.80 -2.27
C LEU A 222 25.82 -30.21 -2.06
N ALA A 223 25.60 -31.12 -3.02
CA ALA A 223 26.10 -32.50 -3.00
C ALA A 223 27.13 -32.79 -4.12
N SER A 224 27.54 -31.77 -4.89
CA SER A 224 28.57 -31.84 -5.95
C SER A 224 29.53 -30.67 -5.83
#